data_AF-U7KGS5-F1
#
_entry.id   AF-U7KGS5-F1
#
_cell.length_a   1.000
_cell.length_b   1.000
_cell.length_c   1.000
_cell.angle_alpha   90.00
_cell.angle_beta   90.00
_cell.angle_gamma   90.00
#
_symmetry.space_group_name_H-M   'P 1'
#
loop_
_entity.id
_entity.type
_entity.pdbx_description
1 polymer ?
#
loop_
_entity_poly.entity_id
_entity_poly.type
_entity_poly.pdbx_seq_one_letter_code
_entity_poly.pdbx_strand_id
1 'polypeptide(L)'
;MKLRSRAVAVCAAAAATTSLVPGIAQAETKTPIDHVVVIYSENISFDHYFGTYPHAANNDDEKLQGSEKPAPKFTAKDDTPRAENLENTDLLGEKNPNSIKPFRIAPEHAVTTDQNHHYADEQEAYNGGKMDKFPETVSTDIDKYGEGSYATPRHDHGILRRQYRDRHVELRAELRAE
;
A
#
# COMPACT_ATOMS: atom_id res chain seq x y z
N MET A 1 -97.76 16.38 -2.67
CA MET A 1 -96.64 17.27 -2.30
C MET A 1 -95.83 16.57 -1.20
N LYS A 2 -94.72 15.91 -1.52
CA LYS A 2 -93.85 15.21 -0.55
C LYS A 2 -92.42 15.70 -0.75
N LEU A 3 -91.89 16.45 0.23
CA LEU A 3 -90.52 16.97 0.24
C LEU A 3 -89.52 15.81 0.31
N ARG A 4 -88.44 15.90 -0.48
CA ARG A 4 -87.29 14.99 -0.45
C ARG A 4 -86.22 15.56 0.48
N SER A 5 -85.93 14.89 1.59
CA SER A 5 -84.74 15.18 2.40
C SER A 5 -83.54 14.41 1.83
N ARG A 6 -82.51 15.13 1.42
CA ARG A 6 -81.22 14.56 0.97
C ARG A 6 -80.37 14.22 2.20
N ALA A 7 -80.00 12.96 2.35
CA ALA A 7 -78.95 12.57 3.27
C ALA A 7 -77.59 12.79 2.60
N VAL A 8 -76.72 13.57 3.23
CA VAL A 8 -75.31 13.72 2.82
C VAL A 8 -74.53 12.59 3.47
N ALA A 9 -74.01 11.66 2.67
CA ALA A 9 -73.07 10.66 3.12
C ALA A 9 -71.67 11.27 3.17
N VAL A 10 -71.11 11.42 4.37
CA VAL A 10 -69.71 11.80 4.57
C VAL A 10 -68.88 10.52 4.47
N CYS A 11 -68.16 10.36 3.36
CA CYS A 11 -67.14 9.33 3.23
C CYS A 11 -65.88 9.77 4.00
N ALA A 12 -65.66 9.21 5.20
CA ALA A 12 -64.39 9.33 5.89
C ALA A 12 -63.39 8.34 5.26
N ALA A 13 -62.52 8.84 4.38
CA ALA A 13 -61.40 8.07 3.87
C ALA A 13 -60.29 8.02 4.94
N ALA A 14 -60.16 6.89 5.63
CA ALA A 14 -59.02 6.62 6.50
C ALA A 14 -57.81 6.28 5.61
N ALA A 15 -56.95 7.27 5.36
CA ALA A 15 -55.66 7.05 4.73
C ALA A 15 -54.74 6.37 5.77
N ALA A 16 -54.59 5.06 5.70
CA ALA A 16 -53.57 4.34 6.46
C ALA A 16 -52.20 4.67 5.87
N THR A 17 -51.45 5.55 6.53
CA THR A 17 -50.05 5.80 6.23
C THR A 17 -49.23 4.63 6.77
N THR A 18 -49.00 3.62 5.94
CA THR A 18 -48.01 2.57 6.24
C THR A 18 -46.62 3.20 6.17
N SER A 19 -46.00 3.46 7.32
CA SER A 19 -44.60 3.83 7.41
C SER A 19 -43.76 2.66 6.89
N LEU A 20 -43.28 2.76 5.65
CA LEU A 20 -42.22 1.90 5.12
C LEU A 20 -40.93 2.28 5.85
N VAL A 21 -40.70 1.69 7.03
CA VAL A 21 -39.36 1.65 7.59
C VAL A 21 -38.56 0.74 6.66
N PRO A 22 -37.48 1.19 6.01
CA PRO A 22 -36.61 0.29 5.27
C PRO A 22 -36.08 -0.73 6.27
N GLY A 23 -36.62 -1.94 6.23
CA GLY A 23 -36.06 -3.07 6.95
C GLY A 23 -34.67 -3.30 6.39
N ILE A 24 -33.65 -2.98 7.17
CA ILE A 24 -32.31 -3.49 6.89
C ILE A 24 -32.45 -4.99 7.05
N ALA A 25 -32.50 -5.72 5.94
CA ALA A 25 -32.45 -7.17 5.97
C ALA A 25 -31.09 -7.53 6.57
N GLN A 26 -31.08 -7.85 7.86
CA GLN A 26 -29.89 -8.37 8.52
C GLN A 26 -29.67 -9.76 7.96
N ALA A 27 -28.78 -9.86 6.98
CA ALA A 27 -28.38 -11.14 6.41
C ALA A 27 -27.67 -11.94 7.50
N GLU A 28 -28.11 -13.18 7.74
CA GLU A 28 -27.39 -14.08 8.64
C GLU A 28 -25.99 -14.35 8.07
N THR A 29 -24.98 -14.08 8.89
CA THR A 29 -23.58 -14.30 8.55
C THR A 29 -23.14 -15.70 8.97
N LYS A 30 -22.29 -16.35 8.17
CA LYS A 30 -21.69 -17.66 8.53
C LYS A 30 -20.65 -17.55 9.66
N THR A 31 -20.19 -16.34 9.92
CA THR A 31 -19.18 -15.99 10.92
C THR A 31 -19.74 -14.88 11.80
N PRO A 32 -19.23 -14.67 13.03
CA PRO A 32 -19.66 -13.54 13.86
C PRO A 32 -19.35 -12.13 13.30
N ILE A 33 -18.71 -12.03 12.12
CA ILE A 33 -18.37 -10.76 11.48
C ILE A 33 -19.57 -10.26 10.66
N ASP A 34 -20.19 -9.17 11.11
CA ASP A 34 -21.34 -8.54 10.44
C ASP A 34 -20.93 -7.53 9.36
N HIS A 35 -19.74 -6.92 9.50
CA HIS A 35 -19.23 -5.90 8.59
C HIS A 35 -17.76 -6.12 8.28
N VAL A 36 -17.42 -6.13 6.98
CA VAL A 36 -16.04 -6.16 6.51
C VAL A 36 -15.72 -4.82 5.86
N VAL A 37 -14.68 -4.16 6.37
CA VAL A 37 -14.11 -2.97 5.73
C VAL A 37 -12.83 -3.40 5.03
N VAL A 38 -12.80 -3.25 3.71
CA VAL A 38 -11.62 -3.58 2.89
C VAL A 38 -10.85 -2.30 2.61
N ILE A 39 -9.61 -2.23 3.11
CA ILE A 39 -8.66 -1.17 2.79
C ILE A 39 -7.75 -1.70 1.69
N TYR A 40 -7.79 -1.07 0.52
CA TYR A 40 -7.04 -1.50 -0.65
C TYR A 40 -5.91 -0.51 -0.95
N SER A 41 -4.68 -0.90 -0.58
CA SER A 41 -3.45 -0.14 -0.87
C SER A 41 -2.94 -0.45 -2.28
N GLU A 42 -2.08 0.42 -2.81
CA GLU A 42 -1.52 0.34 -4.17
C GLU A 42 -0.02 -0.04 -4.16
N ASN A 43 0.43 -0.72 -5.20
CA ASN A 43 1.81 -0.74 -5.73
C ASN A 43 2.96 -1.11 -4.77
N ILE A 44 2.70 -1.77 -3.65
CA ILE A 44 3.73 -2.16 -2.68
C ILE A 44 3.71 -3.68 -2.46
N SER A 45 4.85 -4.34 -2.69
CA SER A 45 5.01 -5.77 -2.46
C SER A 45 5.12 -6.12 -0.97
N PHE A 46 4.91 -7.39 -0.65
CA PHE A 46 5.05 -7.88 0.72
C PHE A 46 6.43 -7.57 1.32
N ASP A 47 7.51 -7.90 0.58
CA ASP A 47 8.89 -7.70 1.03
C ASP A 47 9.28 -6.22 1.18
N HIS A 48 8.60 -5.30 0.49
CA HIS A 48 8.82 -3.87 0.69
C HIS A 48 8.36 -3.45 2.09
N TYR A 49 7.19 -3.89 2.57
CA TYR A 49 6.69 -3.52 3.90
C TYR A 49 7.22 -4.42 5.02
N PHE A 50 7.38 -5.70 4.75
CA PHE A 50 7.63 -6.72 5.77
C PHE A 50 8.97 -7.43 5.60
N GLY A 51 9.85 -6.95 4.70
CA GLY A 51 11.14 -7.57 4.40
C GLY A 51 12.04 -7.82 5.61
N THR A 52 12.00 -6.92 6.60
CA THR A 52 12.71 -7.06 7.88
C THR A 52 11.77 -7.23 9.07
N TYR A 53 10.48 -7.50 8.86
CA TYR A 53 9.55 -7.68 9.97
C TYR A 53 9.97 -8.88 10.85
N PRO A 54 9.96 -8.76 12.20
CA PRO A 54 9.53 -7.61 13.00
C PRO A 54 10.69 -6.73 13.51
N HIS A 55 11.86 -6.74 12.86
CA HIS A 55 13.02 -5.95 13.24
C HIS A 55 13.04 -4.57 12.54
N ALA A 56 13.11 -3.51 13.34
CA ALA A 56 13.27 -2.13 12.88
C ALA A 56 14.62 -1.58 13.33
N ALA A 57 15.24 -0.73 12.50
CA ALA A 57 16.55 -0.14 12.79
C ALA A 57 16.55 0.76 14.04
N ASN A 58 15.45 1.50 14.29
CA ASN A 58 15.28 2.36 15.47
C ASN A 58 16.36 3.44 15.67
N ASN A 59 16.96 3.93 14.59
CA ASN A 59 17.96 5.00 14.60
C ASN A 59 17.40 6.27 15.27
N ASP A 60 18.19 6.89 16.14
CA ASP A 60 17.77 8.02 16.98
C ASP A 60 17.58 9.34 16.20
N ASP A 61 18.28 9.49 15.08
CA ASP A 61 18.38 10.72 14.30
C ASP A 61 17.41 10.81 13.13
N GLU A 62 16.66 9.73 12.85
CA GLU A 62 15.73 9.68 11.72
C GLU A 62 14.45 10.47 11.95
N LYS A 63 13.99 11.10 10.87
CA LYS A 63 12.77 11.92 10.85
C LYS A 63 11.74 11.43 9.84
N LEU A 64 10.49 11.82 10.04
CA LEU A 64 9.44 11.58 9.04
C LEU A 64 9.62 12.53 7.86
N GLN A 65 9.55 12.00 6.64
CA GLN A 65 9.65 12.79 5.43
C GLN A 65 8.76 14.03 5.43
N GLY A 66 9.34 15.16 5.01
CA GLY A 66 8.64 16.44 4.93
C GLY A 66 8.37 17.11 6.28
N SER A 67 8.97 16.62 7.37
CA SER A 67 8.83 17.21 8.70
C SER A 67 10.07 17.02 9.57
N GLU A 68 10.17 17.82 10.64
CA GLU A 68 11.21 17.65 11.67
C GLU A 68 10.80 16.65 12.77
N LYS A 69 9.67 15.94 12.59
CA LYS A 69 9.19 14.99 13.60
C LYS A 69 10.08 13.75 13.60
N PRO A 70 10.56 13.27 14.77
CA PRO A 70 11.30 12.02 14.85
C PRO A 70 10.50 10.84 14.28
N ALA A 71 11.19 9.90 13.65
CA ALA A 71 10.61 8.66 13.18
C ALA A 71 10.16 7.79 14.38
N PRO A 72 9.04 7.07 14.25
CA PRO A 72 8.60 6.16 15.30
C PRO A 72 9.57 4.99 15.44
N LYS A 73 9.71 4.50 16.67
CA LYS A 73 10.44 3.26 16.97
C LYS A 73 9.50 2.08 17.12
N PHE A 74 9.99 0.90 16.77
CA PHE A 74 9.27 -0.35 16.90
C PHE A 74 10.10 -1.41 17.61
N THR A 75 9.52 -2.02 18.64
CA THR A 75 10.08 -3.19 19.33
C THR A 75 9.02 -4.28 19.33
N ALA A 76 9.37 -5.43 18.76
CA ALA A 76 8.50 -6.58 18.71
C ALA A 76 8.23 -7.13 20.13
N LYS A 77 7.07 -7.78 20.32
CA LYS A 77 6.82 -8.59 21.53
C LYS A 77 7.56 -9.92 21.42
N ASP A 78 7.87 -10.54 22.55
CA ASP A 78 8.64 -11.80 22.61
C ASP A 78 8.00 -12.96 21.81
N ASP A 79 6.68 -12.99 21.69
CA ASP A 79 5.90 -14.02 21.00
C ASP A 79 5.49 -13.62 19.58
N THR A 80 6.10 -12.58 19.01
CA THR A 80 5.79 -12.11 17.65
C THR A 80 6.13 -13.20 16.62
N PRO A 81 5.15 -13.65 15.80
CA PRO A 81 5.41 -14.66 14.78
C PRO A 81 6.40 -14.17 13.71
N ARG A 82 7.15 -15.12 13.15
CA ARG A 82 8.04 -14.85 12.01
C ARG A 82 7.29 -14.91 10.69
N ALA A 83 7.66 -14.04 9.76
CA ALA A 83 7.20 -14.05 8.38
C ALA A 83 8.24 -14.70 7.46
N GLU A 84 7.79 -15.31 6.36
CA GLU A 84 8.62 -15.63 5.20
C GLU A 84 8.94 -14.32 4.46
N ASN A 85 10.10 -13.73 4.75
CA ASN A 85 10.50 -12.42 4.25
C ASN A 85 12.00 -12.37 3.94
N LEU A 86 12.47 -11.22 3.43
CA LEU A 86 13.87 -11.03 3.03
C LEU A 86 14.89 -11.40 4.11
N GLU A 87 14.66 -10.96 5.35
CA GLU A 87 15.58 -11.20 6.46
C GLU A 87 15.60 -12.67 6.88
N ASN A 88 14.43 -13.28 7.10
CA ASN A 88 14.34 -14.67 7.60
C ASN A 88 14.76 -15.71 6.54
N THR A 89 14.87 -15.31 5.27
CA THR A 89 15.27 -16.20 4.16
C THR A 89 16.71 -15.96 3.67
N ASP A 90 17.43 -14.98 4.20
CA ASP A 90 18.79 -14.55 3.79
C ASP A 90 18.84 -13.89 2.38
N LEU A 91 17.73 -13.27 1.95
CA LEU A 91 17.67 -12.47 0.73
C LEU A 91 18.21 -11.04 0.92
N LEU A 92 18.50 -10.62 2.16
CA LEU A 92 19.35 -9.45 2.41
C LEU A 92 20.85 -9.74 2.19
N GLY A 93 21.22 -11.02 2.30
CA GLY A 93 22.60 -11.49 2.28
C GLY A 93 23.00 -12.11 0.95
N GLU A 94 23.42 -13.37 0.98
CA GLU A 94 24.05 -14.05 -0.16
C GLU A 94 23.05 -14.81 -1.03
N LYS A 95 21.81 -15.04 -0.55
CA LYS A 95 20.80 -15.76 -1.34
C LYS A 95 20.02 -14.88 -2.31
N ASN A 96 20.22 -13.56 -2.29
CA ASN A 96 19.60 -12.69 -3.27
C ASN A 96 20.14 -13.01 -4.67
N PRO A 97 19.30 -13.49 -5.60
CA PRO A 97 19.79 -13.86 -6.92
C PRO A 97 19.86 -12.66 -7.87
N ASN A 98 19.28 -11.52 -7.49
CA ASN A 98 19.29 -10.29 -8.28
C ASN A 98 20.66 -9.61 -8.26
N SER A 99 20.94 -8.81 -9.28
CA SER A 99 22.18 -8.03 -9.41
C SER A 99 22.36 -6.95 -8.34
N ILE A 100 21.29 -6.61 -7.62
CA ILE A 100 21.27 -5.61 -6.55
C ILE A 100 20.61 -6.23 -5.32
N LYS A 101 21.29 -6.10 -4.17
CA LYS A 101 20.74 -6.54 -2.88
C LYS A 101 19.65 -5.58 -2.41
N PRO A 102 18.62 -6.06 -1.71
CA PRO A 102 17.67 -5.18 -1.04
C PRO A 102 18.39 -4.23 -0.08
N PHE A 103 17.84 -3.02 0.06
CA PHE A 103 18.38 -1.99 0.94
C PHE A 103 17.25 -1.30 1.68
N ARG A 104 17.59 -0.69 2.82
CA ARG A 104 16.62 0.00 3.65
C ARG A 104 16.34 1.41 3.12
N ILE A 105 15.07 1.74 2.93
CA ILE A 105 14.63 3.12 2.69
C ILE A 105 14.37 3.78 4.05
N ALA A 106 15.07 4.87 4.33
CA ALA A 106 14.88 5.62 5.58
C ALA A 106 13.52 6.36 5.58
N PRO A 107 12.91 6.61 6.76
CA PRO A 107 11.62 7.32 6.88
C PRO A 107 11.61 8.72 6.25
N GLU A 108 12.77 9.35 6.10
CA GLU A 108 12.97 10.66 5.45
C GLU A 108 12.79 10.60 3.93
N HIS A 109 12.87 9.41 3.34
CA HIS A 109 12.82 9.13 1.91
C HIS A 109 11.62 8.24 1.51
N ALA A 110 10.56 8.22 2.32
CA ALA A 110 9.42 7.32 2.14
C ALA A 110 8.68 7.47 0.79
N VAL A 111 8.69 8.66 0.18
CA VAL A 111 8.19 8.89 -1.19
C VAL A 111 9.23 8.41 -2.18
N THR A 112 8.99 7.21 -2.70
CA THR A 112 9.77 6.59 -3.77
C THR A 112 9.17 6.90 -5.15
N THR A 113 9.94 6.66 -6.20
CA THR A 113 9.40 6.54 -7.55
C THR A 113 8.54 5.28 -7.66
N ASP A 114 7.53 5.32 -8.52
CA ASP A 114 6.78 4.12 -8.87
C ASP A 114 7.68 3.18 -9.66
N GLN A 115 7.62 1.88 -9.38
CA GLN A 115 8.35 0.90 -10.16
C GLN A 115 7.48 0.47 -11.34
N ASN A 116 8.09 0.00 -12.42
CA ASN A 116 7.31 -0.53 -13.54
C ASN A 116 6.55 -1.78 -13.09
N HIS A 117 5.24 -1.75 -13.22
CA HIS A 117 4.32 -2.83 -12.84
C HIS A 117 3.50 -3.29 -14.06
N HIS A 118 4.10 -3.19 -15.25
CA HIS A 118 3.51 -3.71 -16.49
C HIS A 118 3.47 -5.22 -16.46
N TYR A 119 2.34 -5.78 -16.89
CA TYR A 119 2.06 -7.20 -16.82
C TYR A 119 3.14 -8.10 -17.47
N ALA A 120 3.72 -7.69 -18.60
CA ALA A 120 4.76 -8.46 -19.28
C ALA A 120 6.11 -8.36 -18.57
N ASP A 121 6.45 -7.17 -18.08
CA ASP A 121 7.74 -6.89 -17.44
C ASP A 121 7.80 -7.55 -16.05
N GLU A 122 6.69 -7.60 -15.32
CA GLU A 122 6.60 -8.38 -14.07
C GLU A 122 6.81 -9.89 -14.34
N GLN A 123 6.26 -10.44 -15.41
CA GLN A 123 6.53 -11.84 -15.77
C GLN A 123 8.00 -12.08 -16.10
N GLU A 124 8.64 -11.13 -16.79
CA GLU A 124 10.06 -11.18 -17.08
C GLU A 124 10.91 -11.09 -15.80
N ALA A 125 10.53 -10.24 -14.84
CA ALA A 125 11.19 -10.09 -13.54
C ALA A 125 11.26 -11.41 -12.76
N TYR A 126 10.16 -12.17 -12.79
CA TYR A 126 10.09 -13.49 -12.15
C TYR A 126 10.97 -14.54 -12.85
N ASN A 127 11.29 -14.34 -14.13
CA ASN A 127 12.22 -15.15 -14.94
C ASN A 127 12.01 -16.67 -14.76
N GLY A 128 10.77 -17.14 -14.94
CA GLY A 128 10.42 -18.56 -14.80
C GLY A 128 10.65 -19.12 -13.39
N GLY A 129 10.54 -18.27 -12.36
CA GLY A 129 10.71 -18.63 -10.94
C GLY A 129 12.14 -18.50 -10.43
N LYS A 130 13.09 -18.03 -11.24
CA LYS A 130 14.46 -17.73 -10.79
C LYS A 130 14.55 -16.47 -9.94
N MET A 131 13.61 -15.53 -10.13
CA MET A 131 13.49 -14.31 -9.34
C MET A 131 14.73 -13.41 -9.36
N ASP A 132 15.49 -13.40 -10.46
CA ASP A 132 16.84 -12.81 -10.59
C ASP A 132 16.92 -11.65 -11.60
N LYS A 133 15.77 -11.06 -11.96
CA LYS A 133 15.66 -10.01 -12.99
C LYS A 133 14.90 -8.75 -12.56
N PHE A 134 14.61 -8.57 -11.29
CA PHE A 134 13.85 -7.40 -10.82
C PHE A 134 14.57 -6.06 -11.06
N PRO A 135 15.89 -5.93 -10.80
CA PRO A 135 16.65 -4.72 -11.12
C PRO A 135 16.58 -4.32 -12.60
N GLU A 136 16.61 -5.31 -13.49
CA GLU A 136 16.75 -5.10 -14.93
C GLU A 136 15.42 -4.80 -15.63
N THR A 137 14.30 -5.29 -15.09
CA THR A 137 13.00 -5.30 -15.79
C THR A 137 12.03 -4.26 -15.23
N VAL A 138 11.95 -4.14 -13.90
CA VAL A 138 10.90 -3.35 -13.23
C VAL A 138 11.42 -2.15 -12.45
N SER A 139 12.74 -1.95 -12.37
CA SER A 139 13.31 -0.90 -11.50
C SER A 139 13.26 0.53 -12.03
N THR A 140 12.59 0.75 -13.17
CA THR A 140 12.41 2.08 -13.77
C THR A 140 10.94 2.34 -14.03
N ASP A 141 10.41 3.46 -13.51
CA ASP A 141 9.07 3.95 -13.83
C ASP A 141 8.92 4.12 -15.36
N ILE A 142 8.07 3.31 -15.99
CA ILE A 142 7.76 3.43 -17.43
C ILE A 142 6.41 4.14 -17.66
N ASP A 143 5.67 4.47 -16.59
CA ASP A 143 4.25 4.83 -16.66
C ASP A 143 3.91 6.32 -16.63
N LYS A 144 4.90 7.20 -16.73
CA LYS A 144 4.64 8.63 -16.89
C LYS A 144 5.21 9.15 -18.20
N TYR A 145 4.30 9.47 -19.11
CA TYR A 145 4.43 10.30 -20.31
C TYR A 145 5.29 11.58 -20.09
N GLY A 146 6.59 11.42 -19.93
CA GLY A 146 7.51 12.52 -19.67
C GLY A 146 8.92 12.00 -19.46
N GLU A 147 9.78 12.26 -20.45
CA GLU A 147 11.23 12.19 -20.29
C GLU A 147 11.64 12.89 -18.99
N GLY A 148 12.17 12.15 -18.01
CA GLY A 148 12.95 12.79 -16.94
C GLY A 148 13.00 12.16 -15.55
N SER A 149 12.10 11.26 -15.15
CA SER A 149 12.16 10.67 -13.79
C SER A 149 12.72 9.25 -13.83
N TYR A 150 14.05 9.12 -13.78
CA TYR A 150 14.74 7.82 -13.82
C TYR A 150 15.23 7.39 -12.44
N ALA A 151 14.62 6.35 -11.90
CA ALA A 151 15.24 5.52 -10.87
C ALA A 151 16.40 4.74 -11.51
N THR A 152 17.61 5.32 -11.54
CA THR A 152 18.80 4.58 -11.98
C THR A 152 19.40 3.86 -10.80
N PRO A 153 19.50 2.52 -10.80
CA PRO A 153 20.22 1.81 -9.77
C PRO A 153 21.71 2.11 -9.92
N ARG A 154 22.34 2.73 -8.92
CA ARG A 154 23.80 2.82 -8.86
C ARG A 154 24.36 1.71 -7.98
N HIS A 155 25.36 1.01 -8.51
CA HIS A 155 26.07 -0.11 -7.88
C HIS A 155 26.72 0.20 -6.52
N ASP A 156 26.78 1.47 -6.11
CA ASP A 156 27.49 1.92 -4.92
C ASP A 156 26.59 2.50 -3.82
N HIS A 157 25.30 2.79 -4.07
CA HIS A 157 24.48 3.53 -3.10
C HIS A 157 23.02 3.08 -2.92
N GLY A 158 22.50 2.13 -3.70
CA GLY A 158 21.12 1.65 -3.50
C GLY A 158 20.05 2.75 -3.56
N ILE A 159 20.30 3.89 -4.22
CA ILE A 159 19.32 4.98 -4.32
C ILE A 159 18.74 5.02 -5.72
N LEU A 160 17.41 4.97 -5.78
CA LEU A 160 16.64 5.34 -6.96
C LEU A 160 16.68 6.87 -7.09
N ARG A 161 17.47 7.37 -8.04
CA ARG A 161 17.59 8.82 -8.26
C ARG A 161 16.22 9.40 -8.67
N ARG A 162 15.84 10.56 -8.13
CA ARG A 162 14.77 11.40 -8.70
C ARG A 162 15.41 12.62 -9.36
N GLN A 163 15.55 12.61 -10.68
CA GLN A 163 16.09 13.75 -11.43
C GLN A 163 14.93 14.67 -11.86
N TYR A 164 14.98 15.95 -11.50
CA TYR A 164 14.15 16.98 -12.13
C TYR A 164 15.00 17.79 -13.10
N ARG A 165 14.41 18.13 -14.25
CA ARG A 165 15.04 18.71 -15.45
C ARG A 165 16.06 19.82 -15.19
N ASP A 166 15.90 20.62 -14.12
CA ASP A 166 16.77 21.75 -13.79
C ASP A 166 17.31 21.78 -12.35
N ARG A 167 17.14 20.72 -11.54
CA ARG A 167 17.71 20.64 -10.18
C ARG A 167 18.23 19.24 -9.87
N HIS A 168 19.54 19.16 -9.68
CA HIS A 168 20.18 17.97 -9.11
C HIS A 168 19.87 17.94 -7.62
N VAL A 169 18.96 17.07 -7.19
CA VAL A 169 18.94 16.62 -5.79
C VAL A 169 19.78 15.37 -5.74
N GLU A 170 20.99 15.51 -5.22
CA GLU A 170 21.88 14.39 -4.92
C GLU A 170 21.41 13.81 -3.57
N LEU A 171 20.57 12.79 -3.63
CA LEU A 171 20.22 12.01 -2.44
C LEU A 171 21.43 11.13 -2.14
N ARG A 172 22.21 11.50 -1.13
CA ARG A 172 23.27 10.68 -0.57
C ARG A 172 22.74 10.03 0.70
N ALA A 173 22.50 8.73 0.68
CA ALA A 173 22.45 7.93 1.90
C ALA A 173 23.85 7.33 2.04
N GLU A 174 24.58 7.78 3.07
CA GLU A 174 25.83 7.14 3.46
C GLU A 174 25.49 5.80 4.10
N LEU A 175 25.82 4.70 3.44
CA LEU A 175 25.96 3.41 4.10
C LEU A 175 27.21 3.50 4.99
N ARG A 176 27.02 3.74 6.30
CA ARG A 176 28.07 3.41 7.26
C ARG A 176 28.07 1.89 7.42
N ALA A 177 29.15 1.28 6.95
CA ALA A 177 29.49 -0.08 7.33
C ALA A 177 29.77 -0.10 8.84
N GLU A 178 29.07 -0.98 9.56
CA GLU A 178 29.55 -1.53 10.82
C GLU A 178 30.25 -2.86 10.55
#